data_AF-A0A2V7ASZ1-F1
#
_entry.id   AF-A0A2V7ASZ1-F1
#
_cell.length_a   1.000
_cell.length_b   1.000
_cell.length_c   1.000
_cell.angle_alpha   90.00
_cell.angle_beta   90.00
_cell.angle_gamma   90.00
#
_symmetry.space_group_name_H-M   'P 1'
#
loop_
_entity.id
_entity.type
_entity.pdbx_description
1 polymer ?
#
loop_
_entity_poly.entity_id
_entity_poly.type
_entity_poly.pdbx_seq_one_letter_code
_entity_poly.pdbx_strand_id
1 'polypeptide(L)' 'MTLPHVVIVGGGFGGLYAARALAGQPVRVTLLDRRNHHLFQPLLY' A
#
# COMPACT_ATOMS: atom_id res chain seq x y z
N MET A 1 -14.56 -18.79 6.68
CA MET A 1 -13.47 -18.89 5.68
C MET A 1 -12.42 -17.84 6.02
N THR A 2 -11.14 -18.18 5.95
CA THR A 2 -10.04 -17.22 6.23
C THR A 2 -9.83 -16.30 5.03
N LEU A 3 -9.86 -14.98 5.24
CA LEU A 3 -9.51 -14.01 4.20
C LEU A 3 -8.02 -14.15 3.85
N PRO A 4 -7.63 -14.18 2.57
CA PRO A 4 -6.23 -14.06 2.17
C PRO A 4 -5.61 -12.81 2.79
N HIS A 5 -4.38 -12.93 3.30
CA HIS A 5 -3.63 -11.79 3.83
C HIS A 5 -2.60 -11.32 2.82
N VAL A 6 -2.78 -10.09 2.34
CA VAL A 6 -1.86 -9.42 1.43
C VAL A 6 -1.00 -8.45 2.23
N VAL A 7 0.31 -8.62 2.15
CA VAL A 7 1.29 -7.69 2.73
C VAL A 7 1.95 -6.91 1.60
N ILE A 8 1.78 -5.59 1.61
CA ILE A 8 2.38 -4.67 0.64
C ILE A 8 3.59 -4.02 1.33
N VAL A 9 4.77 -4.17 0.75
CA VAL A 9 6.02 -3.59 1.27
C VAL A 9 6.40 -2.38 0.43
N GLY A 10 6.39 -1.21 1.06
CA GLY A 10 6.62 0.10 0.43
C GLY A 10 5.32 0.89 0.23
N GLY A 11 5.26 2.13 0.72
CA GLY A 11 4.21 3.14 0.65
C GLY A 11 4.53 4.26 -0.35
N GLY A 12 5.30 3.94 -1.39
CA GLY A 12 5.44 4.77 -2.59
C GLY A 12 4.17 4.75 -3.45
N PHE A 13 4.27 5.17 -4.71
CA PHE A 13 3.12 5.17 -5.62
C PHE A 13 2.52 3.76 -5.76
N GLY A 14 3.31 2.79 -6.21
CA GLY A 14 2.82 1.42 -6.45
C GLY A 14 2.12 0.81 -5.23
N GLY A 15 2.69 0.95 -4.03
CA GLY A 15 2.13 0.38 -2.82
C GLY A 15 0.80 1.01 -2.40
N LEU A 16 0.70 2.33 -2.47
CA LEU A 16 -0.57 3.03 -2.15
C LEU A 16 -1.66 2.77 -3.18
N TYR A 17 -1.32 2.73 -4.47
CA TYR A 17 -2.28 2.40 -5.52
C TYR A 17 -2.74 0.93 -5.43
N ALA A 18 -1.83 0.00 -5.11
CA ALA A 18 -2.19 -1.40 -4.85
C ALA A 18 -3.12 -1.53 -3.63
N ALA A 19 -2.81 -0.84 -2.52
CA ALA A 19 -3.66 -0.84 -1.34
C ALA A 19 -5.07 -0.30 -1.63
N ARG A 20 -5.15 0.78 -2.44
CA ARG A 20 -6.44 1.34 -2.90
C ARG A 20 -7.20 0.40 -3.81
N ALA A 21 -6.54 -0.29 -4.74
CA ALA A 21 -7.17 -1.26 -5.63
C ALA A 21 -7.73 -2.48 -4.87
N LEU A 22 -7.10 -2.84 -3.75
CA LEU A 22 -7.54 -3.93 -2.87
C LEU A 22 -8.57 -3.48 -1.82
N ALA A 23 -8.87 -2.19 -1.73
CA ALA A 23 -9.88 -1.68 -0.81
C ALA A 23 -11.27 -2.26 -1.17
N GLY A 24 -11.94 -2.84 -0.18
CA GLY A 24 -13.27 -3.46 -0.36
C GLY A 24 -13.26 -4.87 -0.95
N GLN A 25 -12.09 -5.40 -1.32
CA GLN A 25 -11.97 -6.80 -1.74
C GLN A 25 -12.01 -7.74 -0.53
N PRO A 26 -12.38 -9.03 -0.70
CA PRO A 26 -12.40 -10.02 0.38
C PRO A 26 -10.97 -10.48 0.73
N VAL A 27 -10.12 -9.53 1.11
CA VAL A 27 -8.72 -9.75 1.53
C VAL A 27 -8.41 -8.84 2.71
N ARG A 28 -7.52 -9.30 3.59
CA ARG A 28 -6.92 -8.44 4.61
C ARG A 28 -5.66 -7.82 4.03
N VAL A 29 -5.50 -6.50 4.15
CA VAL A 29 -4.33 -5.78 3.64
C VAL A 29 -3.51 -5.22 4.80
N THR A 30 -2.19 -5.39 4.74
CA THR A 30 -1.23 -4.67 5.58
C THR A 30 -0.23 -3.96 4.69
N LEU A 31 -0.14 -2.64 4.81
CA LEU A 31 0.89 -1.83 4.14
C LEU A 31 2.01 -1.53 5.14
N LEU A 32 3.22 -1.94 4.81
CA LEU A 32 4.41 -1.70 5.62
C LEU A 32 5.38 -0.80 4.85
N ASP A 33 5.68 0.37 5.37
CA ASP A 33 6.78 1.22 4.90
C ASP A 33 7.64 1.66 6.10
N ARG A 34 8.92 1.93 5.83
CA ARG A 34 9.84 2.50 6.82
C ARG A 34 9.47 3.96 7.18
N ARG A 35 8.75 4.65 6.30
CA ARG A 35 8.30 6.04 6.40
C ARG A 35 6.78 6.08 6.49
N ASN A 36 6.26 6.95 7.33
CA ASN A 36 4.82 7.16 7.53
C ASN A 36 4.21 8.20 6.57
N HIS A 37 4.94 8.60 5.53
CA HIS A 37 4.51 9.60 4.55
C HIS A 37 4.81 9.12 3.13
N HIS A 38 3.94 9.52 2.22
CA HIS A 38 4.18 9.39 0.80
C HIS A 38 5.01 10.58 0.31
N LEU A 39 6.12 10.29 -0.38
CA LEU A 39 6.93 11.32 -1.01
C LEU A 39 6.61 11.42 -2.50
N PHE A 40 6.14 12.59 -2.92
CA PHE A 40 5.97 12.90 -4.35
C PHE A 40 7.32 13.24 -4.97
N GLN A 41 8.06 12.20 -5.34
CA GLN A 41 9.40 12.30 -5.93
C GLN A 41 9.54 13.30 -7.10
N PRO A 42 8.52 13.48 -7.97
CA PRO A 42 8.66 14.41 -9.09
C PRO A 42 8.80 15.89 -8.71
N LEU A 43 8.49 16.32 -7.48
CA LEU A 43 8.65 17.72 -7.02
C LEU A 43 9.82 17.90 -6.04
N LEU A 44 10.82 17.03 -6.09
CA LEU A 44 12.00 17.10 -5.22
C LEU A 44 13.12 17.99 -5.75
N TYR A 45 12.95 18.57 -6.93
CA TYR A 45 13.93 19.48 -7.53
C TYR A 45 13.79 20.90 -6.98
#